data_AF-A0A520HZ64-F1
#
_entry.id   AF-A0A520HZ64-F1
#
_cell.length_a   1.000
_cell.length_b   1.000
_cell.length_c   1.000
_cell.angle_alpha   90.00
_cell.angle_beta   90.00
_cell.angle_gamma   90.00
#
_symmetry.space_group_name_H-M   'P 1'
#
loop_
_entity.id
_entity.type
_entity.pdbx_description
1 polymer ?
#
loop_
_entity_poly.entity_id
_entity_poly.type
_entity_poly.pdbx_seq_one_letter_code
_entity_poly.pdbx_strand_id
1 'polypeptide(L)'
;DVPDTDKPLAGQAVHYALGIMLGAAYGVAAEFRPATTAGYGTAFGLGTATLLDEAAVPAVGLGSAPWNAGVASNLYSYASHLVFGGVTEIVRRQVAATLTR
;
A
#
# COMPACT_ATOMS: atom_id res chain seq x y z
N ASP A 1 25.68 1.91 -3.06
CA ASP A 1 24.93 0.65 -2.95
C ASP A 1 24.76 0.24 -1.51
N VAL A 2 23.58 -0.30 -1.16
CA VAL A 2 23.30 -0.86 0.18
C VAL A 2 23.95 -2.25 0.27
N PRO A 3 24.70 -2.58 1.34
CA PRO A 3 25.28 -3.90 1.53
C PRO A 3 24.21 -5.01 1.44
N ASP A 4 24.55 -6.18 0.90
CA ASP A 4 23.59 -7.28 0.73
C ASP A 4 22.94 -7.72 2.06
N THR A 5 23.69 -7.63 3.15
CA THR A 5 23.21 -7.91 4.52
C THR A 5 22.12 -6.95 4.97
N ASP A 6 22.11 -5.72 4.44
CA ASP A 6 21.25 -4.63 4.88
C ASP A 6 20.03 -4.46 3.97
N LYS A 7 20.05 -5.06 2.76
CA LYS A 7 18.96 -5.00 1.78
C LYS A 7 17.60 -5.40 2.35
N PRO A 8 17.45 -6.46 3.17
CA PRO A 8 16.16 -6.81 3.76
C PRO A 8 15.60 -5.71 4.66
N LEU A 9 16.45 -5.11 5.50
CA LEU A 9 16.06 -4.03 6.40
C LEU A 9 15.73 -2.76 5.62
N ALA A 10 16.55 -2.41 4.63
CA ALA A 10 16.31 -1.25 3.76
C ALA A 10 14.99 -1.40 2.98
N GLY A 11 14.71 -2.60 2.45
CA GLY A 11 13.45 -2.90 1.77
C GLY A 11 12.24 -2.70 2.69
N GLN A 12 12.31 -3.19 3.93
CA GLN A 12 11.25 -2.98 4.92
C GLN A 12 11.08 -1.50 5.28
N ALA A 13 12.19 -0.75 5.45
CA ALA A 13 12.13 0.67 5.74
C ALA A 13 11.42 1.45 4.62
N VAL A 14 11.76 1.17 3.35
CA VAL A 14 11.08 1.75 2.19
C VAL A 14 9.61 1.35 2.15
N HIS A 15 9.29 0.07 2.39
CA HIS A 15 7.91 -0.43 2.39
C HIS A 15 7.03 0.30 3.41
N TYR A 16 7.48 0.39 4.67
CA TYR A 16 6.73 1.10 5.71
C TYR A 16 6.65 2.61 5.45
N ALA A 17 7.74 3.24 4.98
CA ALA A 17 7.73 4.67 4.66
C ALA A 17 6.73 5.00 3.54
N LEU A 18 6.72 4.20 2.46
CA LEU A 18 5.72 4.33 1.39
C LEU A 18 4.30 4.11 1.91
N GLY A 19 4.09 3.06 2.72
CA GLY A 19 2.77 2.77 3.33
C GLY A 19 2.24 3.92 4.18
N ILE A 20 3.08 4.53 5.01
CA ILE A 20 2.73 5.71 5.83
C ILE A 20 2.34 6.88 4.93
N MET A 21 3.16 7.20 3.92
CA MET A 21 2.87 8.31 2.99
C MET A 21 1.57 8.10 2.23
N LEU A 22 1.34 6.88 1.74
CA LEU A 22 0.12 6.51 1.03
C LEU A 22 -1.12 6.56 1.93
N GLY A 23 -1.02 6.08 3.16
CA GLY A 23 -2.11 6.18 4.15
C GLY A 23 -2.46 7.63 4.49
N ALA A 24 -1.45 8.50 4.67
CA ALA A 24 -1.66 9.92 4.88
C ALA A 24 -2.30 10.59 3.66
N ALA A 25 -1.80 10.29 2.45
CA ALA A 25 -2.36 10.80 1.20
C ALA A 25 -3.81 10.33 0.99
N TYR A 26 -4.12 9.08 1.30
CA TYR A 26 -5.48 8.54 1.28
C TYR A 26 -6.40 9.30 2.25
N GLY A 27 -5.94 9.53 3.48
CA GLY A 27 -6.70 10.29 4.48
C GLY A 27 -7.02 11.71 4.02
N VAL A 28 -6.02 12.43 3.50
CA VAL A 28 -6.19 13.77 2.92
C VAL A 28 -7.14 13.74 1.73
N ALA A 29 -6.95 12.81 0.79
CA ALA A 29 -7.79 12.70 -0.40
C ALA A 29 -9.25 12.40 -0.05
N ALA A 30 -9.50 11.54 0.94
CA ALA A 30 -10.84 11.19 1.41
C ALA A 30 -11.60 12.39 2.00
N GLU A 31 -10.90 13.35 2.60
CA GLU A 31 -11.52 14.59 3.12
C GLU A 31 -12.08 15.46 1.98
N PHE A 32 -11.32 15.63 0.91
CA PHE A 32 -11.73 16.46 -0.23
C PHE A 32 -12.60 15.73 -1.25
N ARG A 33 -12.51 14.39 -1.30
CA ARG A 33 -13.22 13.54 -2.27
C ARG A 33 -13.74 12.28 -1.57
N PRO A 34 -14.98 12.30 -1.04
CA PRO A 34 -15.56 11.15 -0.34
C PRO A 34 -15.58 9.86 -1.18
N ALA A 35 -15.63 9.97 -2.51
CA ALA A 35 -15.55 8.83 -3.42
C ALA A 35 -14.24 8.02 -3.28
N THR A 36 -13.16 8.61 -2.77
CA THR A 36 -11.89 7.91 -2.49
C THR A 36 -12.07 6.74 -1.52
N THR A 37 -13.08 6.79 -0.64
CA THR A 37 -13.34 5.71 0.34
C THR A 37 -14.22 4.60 -0.20
N ALA A 38 -14.49 4.57 -1.51
CA ALA A 38 -15.28 3.52 -2.15
C ALA A 38 -14.72 2.12 -1.84
N GLY A 39 -15.61 1.15 -1.65
CA GLY A 39 -15.22 -0.21 -1.27
C GLY A 39 -14.53 -0.29 0.10
N TYR A 40 -14.73 0.69 0.99
CA TYR A 40 -14.12 0.70 2.33
C TYR A 40 -12.58 0.66 2.28
N GLY A 41 -11.99 1.40 1.34
CA GLY A 41 -10.53 1.46 1.15
C GLY A 41 -9.92 0.27 0.39
N THR A 42 -10.68 -0.80 0.12
CA THR A 42 -10.16 -1.96 -0.62
C THR A 42 -9.82 -1.64 -2.07
N ALA A 43 -10.57 -0.75 -2.73
CA ALA A 43 -10.25 -0.27 -4.07
C ALA A 43 -8.91 0.49 -4.10
N PHE A 44 -8.62 1.28 -3.06
CA PHE A 44 -7.32 1.92 -2.89
C PHE A 44 -6.21 0.89 -2.69
N GLY A 45 -6.45 -0.13 -1.84
CA GLY A 45 -5.53 -1.26 -1.66
C GLY A 45 -5.18 -1.97 -2.97
N LEU A 46 -6.18 -2.35 -3.77
CA LEU A 46 -5.95 -2.95 -5.09
C LEU A 46 -5.15 -2.03 -6.01
N GLY A 47 -5.49 -0.74 -6.04
CA GLY A 47 -4.74 0.25 -6.81
C GLY A 47 -3.27 0.34 -6.38
N THR A 48 -2.98 0.28 -5.09
CA THR A 48 -1.60 0.28 -4.58
C THR A 48 -0.83 -0.98 -4.98
N ALA A 49 -1.45 -2.16 -4.92
CA ALA A 49 -0.83 -3.41 -5.37
C ALA A 49 -0.46 -3.35 -6.86
N THR A 50 -1.41 -2.96 -7.71
CA THR A 50 -1.16 -2.88 -9.17
C THR A 50 -0.12 -1.80 -9.49
N LEU A 51 -0.21 -0.62 -8.89
CA LEU A 51 0.71 0.47 -9.22
C LEU A 51 2.13 0.21 -8.71
N LEU A 52 2.28 -0.35 -7.51
CA LEU A 52 3.58 -0.53 -6.89
C LEU A 52 4.15 -1.91 -7.19
N ASP A 53 3.46 -2.98 -6.82
CA ASP A 53 3.99 -4.33 -6.87
C ASP A 53 4.16 -4.83 -8.31
N GLU A 54 3.26 -4.45 -9.22
CA GLU A 54 3.31 -4.91 -10.61
C GLU A 54 4.09 -3.98 -11.54
N ALA A 55 4.17 -2.68 -11.19
CA ALA A 55 4.75 -1.67 -12.08
C ALA A 55 5.95 -0.95 -11.45
N ALA A 56 5.73 -0.10 -10.44
CA ALA A 56 6.78 0.81 -9.97
C ALA A 56 7.99 0.09 -9.36
N VAL A 57 7.77 -0.87 -8.45
CA VAL A 57 8.84 -1.61 -7.75
C VAL A 57 9.66 -2.47 -8.73
N PRO A 58 9.05 -3.24 -9.66
CA PRO A 58 9.80 -3.92 -10.71
C PRO A 58 10.52 -2.97 -11.67
N ALA A 59 9.89 -1.85 -12.07
CA ALA A 59 10.48 -0.92 -13.02
C ALA A 59 11.78 -0.26 -12.53
N VAL A 60 11.93 -0.11 -11.21
CA VAL A 60 13.16 0.41 -10.59
C VAL A 60 14.12 -0.70 -10.13
N GLY A 61 13.84 -1.96 -10.45
CA GLY A 61 14.70 -3.10 -10.13
C GLY A 61 14.72 -3.52 -8.65
N LEU A 62 13.72 -3.09 -7.87
CA LEU A 62 13.60 -3.44 -6.44
C LEU A 62 12.77 -4.71 -6.20
N GLY A 63 12.19 -5.29 -7.26
CA GLY A 63 11.43 -6.54 -7.20
C GLY A 63 11.37 -7.26 -8.54
N SER A 64 10.93 -8.51 -8.52
CA SER A 64 10.69 -9.30 -9.73
C SER A 64 9.43 -8.83 -10.45
N ALA A 65 9.43 -8.86 -11.78
CA ALA A 65 8.21 -8.65 -12.56
C ALA A 65 7.12 -9.68 -12.21
N PRO A 66 5.82 -9.31 -12.24
CA PRO A 66 4.73 -10.16 -11.76
C PRO A 66 4.57 -11.47 -12.54
N TRP A 67 4.95 -11.51 -13.83
CA TRP A 67 4.95 -12.74 -14.64
C TRP A 67 6.12 -13.69 -14.33
N ASN A 68 7.12 -13.23 -13.56
CA ASN A 68 8.21 -14.08 -13.05
C ASN A 68 7.90 -14.62 -11.65
N ALA A 69 6.87 -14.11 -10.97
CA ALA A 69 6.43 -14.57 -9.67
C ALA A 69 5.37 -15.69 -9.81
N GLY A 70 5.32 -16.59 -8.82
CA GLY A 70 4.29 -17.63 -8.78
C GLY A 70 2.89 -17.03 -8.54
N VAL A 71 1.85 -17.63 -9.15
CA VAL A 71 0.46 -17.16 -9.04
C VAL A 71 0.01 -16.98 -7.58
N ALA A 72 0.39 -17.90 -6.70
CA ALA A 72 0.07 -17.81 -5.27
C ALA A 72 0.72 -16.58 -4.60
N SER A 73 1.94 -16.21 -5.01
CA SER A 73 2.63 -15.01 -4.52
C SER A 73 1.91 -13.75 -4.97
N ASN A 74 1.51 -13.68 -6.24
CA ASN A 74 0.77 -12.52 -6.77
C ASN A 74 -0.58 -12.36 -6.04
N LEU A 75 -1.32 -13.47 -5.88
CA LEU A 75 -2.60 -13.44 -5.16
C LEU A 75 -2.42 -13.03 -3.69
N TYR A 76 -1.36 -13.51 -3.04
CA TYR A 76 -1.03 -13.09 -1.68
C TYR A 76 -0.70 -11.60 -1.60
N SER A 77 -0.01 -11.03 -2.60
CA SER A 77 0.25 -9.59 -2.68
C SER A 77 -1.03 -8.78 -2.71
N TYR A 78 -1.98 -9.16 -3.59
CA TYR A 78 -3.28 -8.51 -3.68
C TYR A 78 -4.11 -8.67 -2.41
N ALA A 79 -4.15 -9.88 -1.82
CA ALA A 79 -4.87 -10.12 -0.57
C ALA A 79 -4.31 -9.26 0.58
N SER A 80 -2.99 -9.16 0.71
CA SER A 80 -2.33 -8.31 1.69
C SER A 80 -2.69 -6.83 1.49
N HIS A 81 -2.77 -6.37 0.25
CA HIS A 81 -3.13 -5.00 -0.07
C HIS A 81 -4.62 -4.68 0.11
N LEU A 82 -5.51 -5.66 -0.06
CA LEU A 82 -6.92 -5.52 0.35
C LEU A 82 -7.02 -5.27 1.85
N VAL A 83 -6.26 -6.02 2.66
CA VAL A 83 -6.18 -5.82 4.11
C VAL A 83 -5.60 -4.44 4.43
N PHE A 84 -4.51 -4.04 3.78
CA PHE A 84 -3.91 -2.72 3.95
C PHE A 84 -4.92 -1.58 3.68
N GLY A 85 -5.63 -1.63 2.56
CA GLY A 85 -6.64 -0.63 2.20
C GLY A 85 -7.80 -0.58 3.19
N GLY A 86 -8.32 -1.75 3.58
CA GLY A 86 -9.39 -1.86 4.58
C GLY A 86 -8.98 -1.31 5.94
N VAL A 87 -7.79 -1.67 6.44
CA VAL A 87 -7.24 -1.16 7.70
C VAL A 87 -7.00 0.35 7.62
N THR A 88 -6.50 0.86 6.49
CA THR A 88 -6.31 2.30 6.28
C THR A 88 -7.63 3.07 6.44
N GLU A 89 -8.73 2.58 5.85
CA GLU A 89 -10.04 3.21 6.00
C GLU A 89 -10.57 3.13 7.44
N ILE A 90 -10.37 2.01 8.14
CA ILE A 90 -10.73 1.88 9.56
C ILE A 90 -10.00 2.95 10.38
N VAL A 91 -8.68 3.02 10.25
CA VAL A 91 -7.84 3.97 10.98
C VAL A 91 -8.25 5.41 10.67
N ARG A 92 -8.45 5.75 9.40
CA ARG A 92 -8.93 7.08 8.99
C ARG A 92 -10.23 7.47 9.68
N ARG A 93 -11.22 6.57 9.71
CA ARG A 93 -12.51 6.79 10.39
C ARG A 93 -12.34 7.00 11.90
N GLN A 94 -11.49 6.21 12.55
CA GLN A 94 -11.24 6.33 13.99
C GLN A 94 -10.54 7.65 14.33
N VAL A 95 -9.55 8.05 13.54
CA VAL A 95 -8.86 9.34 13.70
C VAL A 95 -9.84 10.48 13.51
N ALA A 96 -10.61 10.49 12.42
CA ALA A 96 -11.63 11.52 12.18
C ALA A 96 -12.64 11.61 13.33
N ALA A 97 -13.19 10.48 13.76
CA ALA A 97 -14.13 10.42 14.88
C ALA A 97 -13.53 10.89 16.21
N THR A 98 -12.21 10.76 16.40
CA THR A 98 -11.54 11.23 17.62
C THR A 98 -11.29 12.74 17.56
N LEU A 99 -10.97 13.29 16.38
CA LEU A 99 -10.67 14.71 16.19
C LEU A 99 -11.91 15.60 16.11
N THR A 100 -13.07 15.05 15.72
CA THR A 100 -14.34 15.78 15.63
C THR A 100 -15.26 15.56 16.84
N ARG A 101 -14.76 14.91 17.89
CA ARG A 101 -15.43 14.83 19.20
C ARG A 101 -15.08 16.04 20.04
#